data_AF-A0A1G1IM87-F1
#
_entry.id   AF-A0A1G1IM87-F1
#
_cell.length_a   1.000
_cell.length_b   1.000
_cell.length_c   1.000
_cell.angle_alpha   90.00
_cell.angle_beta   90.00
_cell.angle_gamma   90.00
#
_symmetry.space_group_name_H-M   'P 1'
#
loop_
_entity.id
_entity.type
_entity.pdbx_description
1 polymer ?
#
loop_
_entity_poly.entity_id
_entity_poly.type
_entity_poly.pdbx_seq_one_letter_code
_entity_poly.pdbx_strand_id
1 'polypeptide(L)'
;MKHKFHKVIYLMLVLCFLLSQQAIASVPKFLTYQGMLKDSSGNYLTGTYSMVFRIYGASTGGAALWNETQSSVSVSSGRFSVQLGSVTTLNLDFSQDYWLSAQVGSDSEMAPRQRLTSTGYALMAENVVNSFTQSAHDALSHKNIEGVHDNTVNIAKTNFKLDAYSVASANNMGDMIVDSFNDSTGISSGSSSGYTYRGSPDYDVTITPTGGSAVESSATENDYTEVLSNQAATYNGYGQQFQHSSQVTVDKASFKIKRYGNPTGNARIRLYSSNSGLPGTLLAESSNISLGSISTSDYVEVTATFTPTTLSADTTYLIVFENFDASGDGANYVYVRRSNGGNPYSNGSMIAKNSSGTWSTYYTDIDTYFKVYEQQTYTGTATVVSNVYSEASAPTQAMVIADETLGTGSITYYISRDNGTTWTQCTKETVTSISSQPSGTQLKWKAVINGNAELNAIAVAV
;
A
#
# COMPACT_ATOMS: atom_id res chain seq x y z
N MET A 1 -19.83 32.27 59.61
CA MET A 1 -18.76 32.56 58.62
C MET A 1 -18.82 31.70 57.34
N LYS A 2 -19.40 30.49 57.35
CA LYS A 2 -19.44 29.60 56.16
C LYS A 2 -20.28 30.11 54.95
N HIS A 3 -21.36 30.86 55.16
CA HIS A 3 -22.20 31.38 54.05
C HIS A 3 -21.60 32.58 53.28
N LYS A 4 -20.66 33.33 53.88
CA LYS A 4 -19.97 34.43 53.17
C LYS A 4 -18.88 33.91 52.22
N PHE A 5 -18.27 32.76 52.55
CA PHE A 5 -17.19 32.15 51.76
C PHE A 5 -17.68 31.59 50.41
N HIS A 6 -18.89 31.00 50.39
CA HIS A 6 -19.47 30.44 49.16
C HIS A 6 -19.90 31.53 48.17
N LYS A 7 -20.39 32.69 48.66
CA LYS A 7 -20.75 33.82 47.79
C LYS A 7 -19.53 34.48 47.13
N VAL A 8 -18.39 34.50 47.83
CA VAL A 8 -17.12 35.01 47.27
C VAL A 8 -16.57 34.05 46.21
N ILE A 9 -16.65 32.74 46.43
CA ILE A 9 -16.25 31.74 45.42
C ILE A 9 -17.12 31.81 44.17
N TYR A 10 -18.44 31.94 44.31
CA TYR A 10 -19.33 32.10 43.15
C TYR A 10 -19.09 33.41 42.40
N LEU A 11 -18.85 34.52 43.10
CA LEU A 11 -18.50 35.80 42.48
C LEU A 11 -17.18 35.71 41.71
N MET A 12 -16.20 34.99 42.25
CA MET A 12 -14.88 34.80 41.63
C MET A 12 -14.95 33.86 40.41
N LEU A 13 -15.79 32.82 40.44
CA LEU A 13 -16.04 31.93 39.30
C LEU A 13 -16.78 32.63 38.15
N VAL A 14 -17.77 33.47 38.46
CA VAL A 14 -18.48 34.28 37.46
C VAL A 14 -17.56 35.34 36.86
N LEU A 15 -16.67 35.94 37.66
CA LEU A 15 -15.69 36.91 37.17
C LEU A 15 -14.63 36.26 36.26
N CYS A 16 -14.20 35.03 36.55
CA CYS A 16 -13.30 34.28 35.67
C CYS A 16 -13.95 33.90 34.33
N PHE A 17 -15.27 33.65 34.30
CA PHE A 17 -15.99 33.30 33.07
C PHE A 17 -16.33 34.52 32.20
N LEU A 18 -16.32 35.73 32.78
CA LEU A 18 -16.52 37.01 32.06
C LEU A 18 -15.21 37.57 31.46
N LEU A 19 -14.05 37.03 31.84
CA LEU A 19 -12.73 37.47 31.38
C LEU A 19 -12.15 36.64 30.23
N SER A 20 -12.88 35.62 29.74
CA SER A 20 -12.52 34.88 28.53
C SER A 20 -12.85 35.69 27.27
N GLN A 21 -12.12 36.79 27.06
CA GLN A 21 -12.09 37.44 25.75
C GLN A 21 -11.40 36.50 24.77
N GLN A 22 -12.07 36.23 23.64
CA GLN A 22 -11.48 35.51 22.53
C GLN A 22 -10.24 36.28 22.05
N ALA A 23 -9.05 35.71 22.30
CA ALA A 23 -7.84 36.17 21.65
C ALA A 23 -7.92 35.74 20.18
N ILE A 24 -8.46 36.62 19.32
CA ILE A 24 -8.22 36.51 17.89
C ILE A 24 -6.74 36.84 17.70
N ALA A 25 -5.91 35.81 17.55
CA ALA A 25 -4.53 35.99 17.17
C ALA A 25 -4.50 36.54 15.74
N SER A 26 -4.49 37.87 15.59
CA SER A 26 -4.19 38.49 14.30
C SER A 26 -2.73 38.21 13.99
N VAL A 27 -2.46 37.35 13.01
CA VAL A 27 -1.10 37.11 12.52
C VAL A 27 -0.54 38.46 12.06
N PRO A 28 0.54 38.97 12.68
CA PRO A 28 1.14 40.23 12.27
C PRO A 28 1.54 40.16 10.79
N LYS A 29 1.03 41.09 9.98
CA LYS A 29 1.37 41.18 8.57
C LYS A 29 2.70 41.91 8.44
N PHE A 30 3.66 41.31 7.74
CA PHE A 30 4.93 41.94 7.43
C PHE A 30 5.03 42.25 5.94
N LEU A 31 5.60 43.40 5.60
CA LEU A 31 5.82 43.81 4.21
C LEU A 31 7.33 44.03 3.98
N THR A 32 7.93 43.24 3.10
CA THR A 32 9.33 43.45 2.71
C THR A 32 9.42 44.58 1.69
N TYR A 33 10.20 45.62 1.99
CA TYR A 33 10.47 46.73 1.09
C TYR A 33 11.97 46.81 0.79
N GLN A 34 12.30 46.91 -0.49
CA GLN A 34 13.68 47.05 -0.97
C GLN A 34 13.80 48.32 -1.80
N GLY A 35 14.92 49.01 -1.63
CA GLY A 35 15.17 50.27 -2.31
C GLY A 35 16.63 50.46 -2.64
N MET A 36 16.87 51.48 -3.46
CA MET A 36 18.20 51.92 -3.83
C MET A 36 18.36 53.39 -3.46
N LEU A 37 19.30 53.67 -2.56
CA LEU A 37 19.62 54.98 -2.06
C LEU A 37 20.80 55.59 -2.83
N LYS A 38 20.58 56.78 -3.37
CA LYS A 38 21.58 57.60 -4.08
C LYS A 38 21.62 59.00 -3.49
N ASP A 39 22.76 59.67 -3.58
CA ASP A 39 22.85 61.11 -3.30
C ASP A 39 22.30 61.96 -4.46
N SER A 40 22.26 63.29 -4.27
CA SER A 40 21.82 64.23 -5.30
C SER A 40 22.73 64.29 -6.54
N SER A 41 23.94 63.73 -6.46
CA SER A 41 24.89 63.61 -7.58
C SER A 41 24.78 62.25 -8.29
N GLY A 42 23.88 61.36 -7.84
CA GLY A 42 23.64 60.05 -8.41
C GLY A 42 24.57 58.94 -7.91
N ASN A 43 25.46 59.21 -6.94
CA ASN A 43 26.35 58.20 -6.36
C ASN A 43 25.60 57.29 -5.39
N TYR A 44 25.97 56.01 -5.38
CA TYR A 44 25.40 55.03 -4.47
C TYR A 44 25.92 55.21 -3.05
N LEU A 45 25.00 55.36 -2.09
CA LEU A 45 25.36 55.51 -0.69
C LEU A 45 25.59 54.15 -0.01
N THR A 46 26.57 54.09 0.89
CA THR A 46 26.86 52.91 1.73
C THR A 46 26.99 53.38 3.18
N GLY A 47 26.43 52.63 4.12
CA GLY A 47 26.40 52.99 5.54
C GLY A 47 25.07 52.63 6.21
N THR A 48 24.92 53.02 7.47
CA THR A 48 23.69 52.80 8.24
C THR A 48 22.92 54.11 8.36
N TYR A 49 21.62 54.08 8.01
CA TYR A 49 20.77 55.26 8.00
C TYR A 49 19.47 55.01 8.79
N SER A 50 18.99 56.03 9.50
CA SER A 50 17.64 56.01 10.05
C SER A 50 16.65 56.35 8.95
N MET A 51 15.63 55.51 8.75
CA MET A 51 14.62 55.68 7.71
C MET A 51 13.22 55.65 8.31
N VAL A 52 12.36 56.59 7.88
CA VAL A 52 10.95 56.61 8.25
C VAL A 52 10.13 56.25 7.02
N PHE A 53 9.27 55.25 7.17
CA PHE A 53 8.37 54.77 6.13
C PHE A 53 6.94 55.17 6.47
N ARG A 54 6.18 55.62 5.47
CA ARG A 54 4.77 56.01 5.64
C ARG A 54 3.90 55.46 4.51
N ILE A 55 2.73 54.96 4.87
CA ILE A 55 1.72 54.45 3.92
C ILE A 55 0.54 55.41 3.88
N TYR A 56 0.08 55.70 2.67
CA TYR A 56 -1.03 56.60 2.36
C TYR A 56 -2.08 55.91 1.50
N GLY A 57 -3.34 56.36 1.63
CA GLY A 57 -4.44 55.94 0.76
C GLY A 57 -4.54 56.72 -0.56
N ALA A 58 -3.62 57.65 -0.84
CA ALA A 58 -3.59 58.44 -2.08
C ALA A 58 -2.16 58.74 -2.53
N SER A 59 -1.98 58.91 -3.85
CA SER A 59 -0.68 59.20 -4.48
C SER A 59 -0.11 60.58 -4.13
N THR A 60 -0.96 61.56 -3.80
CA THR A 60 -0.59 62.91 -3.33
C THR A 60 -1.60 63.39 -2.27
N GLY A 61 -1.18 64.29 -1.37
CA GLY A 61 -2.02 64.75 -0.26
C GLY A 61 -2.39 63.65 0.76
N GLY A 62 -3.37 63.93 1.63
CA GLY A 62 -3.87 62.97 2.64
C GLY A 62 -2.96 62.74 3.86
N ALA A 63 -3.55 62.33 4.98
CA ALA A 63 -2.82 61.93 6.18
C ALA A 63 -2.20 60.54 6.03
N ALA A 64 -1.08 60.29 6.72
CA ALA A 64 -0.47 58.97 6.76
C ALA A 64 -1.37 57.98 7.52
N LEU A 65 -1.71 56.86 6.89
CA LEU A 65 -2.53 55.79 7.48
C LEU A 65 -1.68 54.89 8.39
N TRP A 66 -0.39 54.78 8.09
CA TRP A 66 0.58 54.04 8.89
C TRP A 66 1.96 54.68 8.75
N ASN A 67 2.76 54.63 9.82
CA ASN A 67 4.15 55.07 9.80
C ASN A 67 5.01 54.20 10.71
N GLU A 68 6.28 54.02 10.34
CA GLU A 68 7.25 53.27 11.12
C GLU A 68 8.64 53.89 10.96
N THR A 69 9.36 54.01 12.07
CA THR A 69 10.76 54.44 12.09
C THR A 69 11.67 53.24 12.26
N GLN A 70 12.52 52.99 11.27
CA GLN A 70 13.60 52.02 11.29
C GLN A 70 14.91 52.76 11.58
N SER A 71 15.33 52.74 12.84
CA SER A 71 16.43 53.58 13.33
C SER A 71 17.82 53.20 12.80
N SER A 72 17.98 51.98 12.26
CA SER A 72 19.27 51.45 11.82
C SER A 72 19.14 50.54 10.58
N VAL A 73 18.92 51.14 9.41
CA VAL A 73 18.88 50.43 8.12
C VAL A 73 20.26 50.36 7.50
N SER A 74 20.81 49.15 7.33
CA SER A 74 22.08 48.94 6.64
C SER A 74 21.92 49.05 5.13
N VAL A 75 22.66 49.96 4.51
CA VAL A 75 22.69 50.19 3.05
C VAL A 75 24.08 49.81 2.53
N SER A 76 24.14 48.96 1.50
CA SER A 76 25.38 48.55 0.85
C SER A 76 25.30 48.73 -0.66
N SER A 77 26.24 49.49 -1.24
CA SER A 77 26.25 49.83 -2.67
C SER A 77 24.89 50.40 -3.13
N GLY A 78 24.31 51.28 -2.30
CA GLY A 78 22.99 51.88 -2.49
C GLY A 78 21.82 50.96 -2.15
N ARG A 79 21.99 49.64 -2.00
CA ARG A 79 20.84 48.74 -1.79
C ARG A 79 20.52 48.54 -0.32
N PHE A 80 19.23 48.49 0.00
CA PHE A 80 18.73 48.10 1.32
C PHE A 80 17.46 47.25 1.21
N SER A 81 17.20 46.47 2.26
CA SER A 81 15.97 45.69 2.45
C SER A 81 15.50 45.85 3.88
N VAL A 82 14.23 46.20 4.07
CA VAL A 82 13.60 46.34 5.40
C VAL A 82 12.30 45.55 5.45
N GLN A 83 11.93 45.12 6.65
CA GLN A 83 10.65 44.44 6.91
C GLN A 83 9.74 45.38 7.69
N LEU A 84 8.80 46.00 6.98
CA LEU A 84 7.82 46.92 7.52
C LEU A 84 6.76 46.15 8.32
N GLY A 85 6.36 46.67 9.48
CA GLY A 85 5.49 45.99 10.44
C GLY A 85 6.26 45.30 11.57
N SER A 86 7.60 45.33 11.55
CA SER A 86 8.45 44.75 12.59
C SER A 86 8.60 45.63 13.84
N VAL A 87 8.39 46.94 13.70
CA VAL A 87 8.50 47.91 14.80
C VAL A 87 7.11 48.45 15.17
N THR A 88 6.30 48.83 14.17
CA THR A 88 4.92 49.27 14.34
C THR A 88 4.00 48.35 13.57
N THR A 89 3.17 47.57 14.29
CA THR A 89 2.28 46.57 13.69
C THR A 89 1.50 47.13 12.49
N LEU A 90 1.61 46.47 11.34
CA LEU A 90 0.98 46.89 10.09
C LEU A 90 -0.43 46.28 9.96
N ASN A 91 -1.42 46.99 10.48
CA ASN A 91 -2.83 46.57 10.48
C ASN A 91 -3.67 47.33 9.43
N LEU A 92 -3.23 47.29 8.17
CA LEU A 92 -3.99 47.83 7.04
C LEU A 92 -4.67 46.72 6.24
N ASP A 93 -5.81 47.06 5.64
CA ASP A 93 -6.50 46.19 4.69
C ASP A 93 -5.98 46.42 3.27
N PHE A 94 -5.25 45.45 2.71
CA PHE A 94 -4.64 45.49 1.38
C PHE A 94 -5.60 45.13 0.23
N SER A 95 -6.91 45.17 0.47
CA SER A 95 -7.94 45.08 -0.58
C SER A 95 -8.05 46.33 -1.47
N GLN A 96 -7.36 47.41 -1.09
CA GLN A 96 -7.34 48.69 -1.80
C GLN A 96 -5.92 49.18 -2.07
N ASP A 97 -5.82 50.14 -3.00
CA ASP A 97 -4.54 50.73 -3.40
C ASP A 97 -3.92 51.58 -2.28
N TYR A 98 -2.63 51.38 -2.05
CA TYR A 98 -1.83 52.19 -1.13
C TYR A 98 -0.55 52.69 -1.78
N TRP A 99 -0.01 53.76 -1.21
CA TRP A 99 1.24 54.38 -1.63
C TRP A 99 2.21 54.47 -0.47
N LEU A 100 3.44 54.00 -0.67
CA LEU A 100 4.54 54.05 0.28
C LEU A 100 5.46 55.22 -0.04
N SER A 101 5.90 55.90 1.00
CA SER A 101 6.98 56.89 0.97
C SER A 101 8.10 56.47 1.92
N ALA A 102 9.30 56.95 1.63
CA ALA A 102 10.45 56.83 2.50
C ALA A 102 11.05 58.20 2.77
N GLN A 103 11.56 58.39 3.98
CA GLN A 103 12.33 59.56 4.40
C GLN A 103 13.63 59.05 5.03
N VAL A 104 14.77 59.60 4.62
CA VAL A 104 16.09 59.18 5.12
C VAL A 104 16.67 60.31 5.97
N GLY A 105 17.02 60.01 7.21
CA GLY A 105 17.58 61.00 8.15
C GLY A 105 16.67 62.23 8.31
N SER A 106 17.25 63.41 8.09
CA SER A 106 16.56 64.71 8.18
C SER A 106 16.05 65.23 6.83
N ASP A 107 16.17 64.46 5.75
CA ASP A 107 15.76 64.90 4.42
C ASP A 107 14.23 65.03 4.32
N SER A 108 13.77 65.73 3.28
CA SER A 108 12.35 65.75 2.93
C SER A 108 11.87 64.36 2.52
N GLU A 109 10.60 64.04 2.79
CA GLU A 109 9.96 62.80 2.32
C GLU A 109 10.10 62.68 0.79
N MET A 110 10.50 61.49 0.33
CA MET A 110 10.74 61.24 -1.09
C MET A 110 9.44 61.25 -1.89
N ALA A 111 9.48 61.93 -3.04
CA ALA A 111 8.39 61.99 -4.03
C ALA A 111 8.90 61.56 -5.42
N PRO A 112 8.06 60.90 -6.25
CA PRO A 112 6.67 60.52 -6.02
C PRO A 112 6.54 59.30 -5.09
N ARG A 113 5.38 59.19 -4.41
CA ARG A 113 5.09 58.00 -3.58
C ARG A 113 4.95 56.76 -4.47
N GLN A 114 5.52 55.66 -4.03
CA GLN A 114 5.51 54.41 -4.77
C GLN A 114 4.20 53.66 -4.49
N ARG A 115 3.41 53.35 -5.52
CA ARG A 115 2.23 52.49 -5.37
C ARG A 115 2.67 51.10 -4.91
N LEU A 116 2.09 50.61 -3.83
CA LEU A 116 2.27 49.24 -3.37
C LEU A 116 1.52 48.32 -4.32
N THR A 117 2.25 47.52 -5.09
CA THR A 117 1.67 46.46 -5.92
C THR A 117 1.77 45.13 -5.18
N SER A 118 0.75 44.28 -5.33
CA SER A 118 0.78 42.91 -4.83
C SER A 118 1.98 42.17 -5.44
N THR A 119 2.99 41.86 -4.63
CA THR A 119 4.05 40.91 -5.03
C THR A 119 3.43 39.52 -5.20
N GLY A 120 3.89 38.74 -6.19
CA GLY A 120 3.23 37.56 -6.74
C GLY A 120 2.65 36.49 -5.78
N TYR A 121 3.05 36.47 -4.51
CA TYR A 121 2.40 35.63 -3.49
C TYR A 121 0.95 36.06 -3.15
N ALA A 122 0.58 37.32 -3.33
CA ALA A 122 -0.79 37.79 -3.09
C ALA A 122 -1.76 37.47 -4.25
N LEU A 123 -1.28 37.46 -5.50
CA LEU A 123 -2.08 37.05 -6.67
C LEU A 123 -2.40 35.54 -6.65
N MET A 124 -1.57 34.72 -6.01
CA MET A 124 -1.90 33.30 -5.82
C MET A 124 -2.98 33.09 -4.75
N ALA A 125 -3.05 33.93 -3.71
CA ALA A 125 -4.08 33.79 -2.68
C ALA A 125 -5.47 34.23 -3.16
N GLU A 126 -5.58 35.25 -4.01
CA GLU A 126 -6.86 35.66 -4.61
C GLU A 126 -7.35 34.66 -5.67
N ASN A 127 -6.44 34.10 -6.48
CA ASN A 127 -6.80 33.05 -7.44
C ASN A 127 -7.22 31.74 -6.77
N VAL A 128 -6.69 31.41 -5.59
CA VAL A 128 -7.06 30.17 -4.87
C VAL A 128 -8.44 30.28 -4.21
N VAL A 129 -8.91 31.47 -3.86
CA VAL A 129 -10.25 31.63 -3.25
C VAL A 129 -11.38 31.63 -4.29
N ASN A 130 -11.10 32.02 -5.54
CA ASN A 130 -12.12 32.07 -6.61
C ASN A 130 -12.05 30.94 -7.64
N SER A 131 -11.00 30.08 -7.62
CA SER A 131 -10.83 29.00 -8.60
C SER A 131 -11.40 27.63 -8.18
N PHE A 132 -11.93 27.48 -6.97
CA PHE A 132 -12.61 26.25 -6.55
C PHE A 132 -14.12 26.43 -6.54
N THR A 133 -14.71 26.79 -7.68
CA THR A 133 -16.13 26.49 -7.89
C THR A 133 -16.24 25.02 -8.25
N GLN A 134 -17.21 24.30 -7.67
CA GLN A 134 -17.52 22.90 -7.97
C GLN A 134 -17.54 22.65 -9.49
N SER A 135 -18.06 23.61 -10.26
CA SER A 135 -18.14 23.56 -11.72
C SER A 135 -16.79 23.56 -12.46
N ALA A 136 -15.75 24.20 -11.91
CA ALA A 136 -14.40 24.16 -12.48
C ALA A 136 -13.65 22.87 -12.11
N HIS A 137 -13.94 22.30 -10.93
CA HIS A 137 -13.50 20.95 -10.58
C HIS A 137 -14.12 19.92 -11.53
N ASP A 138 -15.44 19.98 -11.75
CA ASP A 138 -16.15 19.02 -12.61
C ASP A 138 -15.69 19.07 -14.08
N ALA A 139 -15.26 20.24 -14.57
CA ALA A 139 -14.77 20.43 -15.95
C ALA A 139 -13.31 19.98 -16.18
N LEU A 140 -12.48 19.91 -15.14
CA LEU A 140 -11.08 19.46 -15.23
C LEU A 140 -10.84 18.07 -14.63
N SER A 141 -11.76 17.56 -13.78
CA SER A 141 -11.63 16.25 -13.15
C SER A 141 -12.20 15.09 -13.99
N HIS A 142 -12.70 15.35 -15.20
CA HIS A 142 -13.29 14.31 -16.04
C HIS A 142 -12.74 14.35 -17.47
N LYS A 143 -11.50 13.86 -17.65
CA LYS A 143 -11.33 12.88 -18.74
C LYS A 143 -12.17 11.69 -18.30
N ASN A 144 -13.39 11.59 -18.83
CA ASN A 144 -14.34 10.51 -18.53
C ASN A 144 -13.67 9.16 -18.76
N ILE A 145 -13.20 8.55 -17.67
CA ILE A 145 -13.03 7.12 -17.60
C ILE A 145 -14.38 6.62 -17.11
N GLU A 146 -15.15 5.96 -17.98
CA GLU A 146 -16.41 5.33 -17.58
C GLU A 146 -16.15 4.42 -16.36
N GLY A 147 -16.73 4.77 -15.20
CA GLY A 147 -16.67 3.96 -13.97
C GLY A 147 -16.32 4.66 -12.65
N VAL A 148 -16.03 5.97 -12.59
CA VAL A 148 -15.60 6.64 -11.34
C VAL A 148 -16.76 7.31 -10.55
N HIS A 149 -18.02 6.92 -10.80
CA HIS A 149 -19.19 7.54 -10.16
C HIS A 149 -19.99 6.65 -9.20
N ASP A 150 -19.52 5.44 -8.88
CA ASP A 150 -20.14 4.63 -7.83
C ASP A 150 -19.29 4.61 -6.56
N ASN A 151 -19.97 4.60 -5.41
CA ASN A 151 -19.45 4.83 -4.06
C ASN A 151 -18.50 3.72 -3.52
N THR A 152 -17.84 3.00 -4.43
CA THR A 152 -16.85 1.94 -4.20
C THR A 152 -15.72 2.14 -5.21
N VAL A 153 -14.96 3.24 -5.08
CA VAL A 153 -13.78 3.47 -5.94
C VAL A 153 -12.74 2.39 -5.63
N ASN A 154 -12.66 1.37 -6.49
CA ASN A 154 -11.57 0.41 -6.44
C ASN A 154 -10.34 1.09 -7.05
N ILE A 155 -9.51 1.68 -6.19
CA ILE A 155 -8.31 2.45 -6.54
C ILE A 155 -7.40 1.68 -7.51
N ALA A 156 -7.36 0.35 -7.39
CA ALA A 156 -6.59 -0.50 -8.30
C ALA A 156 -7.09 -0.43 -9.75
N LYS A 157 -8.42 -0.39 -9.98
CA LYS A 157 -9.00 -0.26 -11.34
C LYS A 157 -8.60 1.06 -11.99
N THR A 158 -8.64 2.15 -11.24
CA THR A 158 -8.28 3.48 -11.75
C THR A 158 -6.81 3.55 -12.12
N ASN A 159 -5.92 2.97 -11.31
CA ASN A 159 -4.50 2.88 -11.61
C ASN A 159 -4.24 2.06 -12.88
N PHE A 160 -4.83 0.86 -12.99
CA PHE A 160 -4.68 0.04 -14.19
C PHE A 160 -5.13 0.77 -15.47
N LYS A 161 -6.30 1.43 -15.44
CA LYS A 161 -6.80 2.20 -16.59
C LYS A 161 -5.86 3.36 -16.97
N LEU A 162 -5.30 4.05 -15.97
CA LEU A 162 -4.35 5.13 -16.19
C LEU A 162 -3.03 4.61 -16.80
N ASP A 163 -2.53 3.49 -16.30
CA ASP A 163 -1.30 2.86 -16.79
C ASP A 163 -1.48 2.38 -18.23
N ALA A 164 -2.60 1.68 -18.52
CA ALA A 164 -2.94 1.25 -19.86
C ALA A 164 -3.04 2.41 -20.86
N TYR A 165 -3.70 3.50 -20.46
CA TYR A 165 -3.78 4.71 -21.29
C TYR A 165 -2.41 5.33 -21.53
N SER A 166 -1.54 5.35 -20.53
CA SER A 166 -0.18 5.90 -20.63
C SER A 166 0.67 5.10 -21.63
N VAL A 167 0.58 3.76 -21.59
CA VAL A 167 1.29 2.88 -22.53
C VAL A 167 0.72 3.00 -23.95
N ALA A 168 -0.61 3.05 -24.10
CA ALA A 168 -1.26 3.25 -25.40
C ALA A 168 -0.85 4.59 -26.04
N SER A 169 -0.86 5.67 -25.24
CA SER A 169 -0.43 7.00 -25.70
C SER A 169 1.04 7.04 -26.10
N ALA A 170 1.93 6.35 -25.38
CA ALA A 170 3.34 6.28 -25.74
C ALA A 170 3.58 5.58 -27.09
N ASN A 171 2.64 4.73 -27.52
CA ASN A 171 2.67 4.01 -28.78
C ASN A 171 1.76 4.61 -29.86
N ASN A 172 1.23 5.82 -29.66
CA ASN A 172 0.32 6.51 -30.60
C ASN A 172 -0.94 5.72 -30.98
N MET A 173 -1.53 5.01 -30.02
CA MET A 173 -2.76 4.23 -30.22
C MET A 173 -4.00 5.09 -29.94
N GLY A 174 -5.07 4.87 -30.70
CA GLY A 174 -6.24 5.77 -30.75
C GLY A 174 -7.38 5.34 -29.84
N ASP A 175 -7.81 4.08 -29.97
CA ASP A 175 -8.98 3.55 -29.26
C ASP A 175 -8.53 2.46 -28.27
N MET A 176 -9.16 2.40 -27.09
CA MET A 176 -8.82 1.43 -26.04
C MET A 176 -10.06 0.78 -25.45
N ILE A 177 -10.09 -0.55 -25.53
CA ILE A 177 -11.05 -1.43 -24.88
C ILE A 177 -10.48 -1.81 -23.52
N VAL A 178 -11.25 -1.70 -22.44
CA VAL A 178 -10.83 -2.14 -21.11
C VAL A 178 -11.85 -3.13 -20.56
N ASP A 179 -11.36 -4.28 -20.10
CA ASP A 179 -12.14 -5.24 -19.33
C ASP A 179 -11.47 -5.46 -17.98
N SER A 180 -12.20 -5.15 -16.91
CA SER A 180 -11.80 -5.45 -15.55
C SER A 180 -12.71 -6.52 -15.00
N PHE A 181 -12.15 -7.64 -14.54
CA PHE A 181 -12.88 -8.84 -14.15
C PHE A 181 -13.62 -8.71 -12.82
N ASN A 182 -14.21 -7.56 -12.52
CA ASN A 182 -14.91 -7.23 -11.28
C ASN A 182 -16.26 -6.53 -11.54
N ASP A 183 -16.79 -6.61 -12.77
CA ASP A 183 -18.12 -6.11 -13.16
C ASP A 183 -18.88 -7.11 -14.05
N SER A 184 -20.09 -6.75 -14.52
CA SER A 184 -21.02 -7.65 -15.23
C SER A 184 -20.72 -7.84 -16.72
N THR A 185 -19.46 -7.83 -17.12
CA THR A 185 -18.64 -9.04 -17.32
C THR A 185 -17.75 -8.96 -18.54
N GLY A 186 -17.92 -8.03 -19.49
CA GLY A 186 -17.02 -7.81 -20.65
C GLY A 186 -16.65 -9.02 -21.56
N ILE A 187 -17.11 -10.21 -21.16
CA ILE A 187 -16.71 -11.54 -21.55
C ILE A 187 -17.90 -12.20 -22.28
N SER A 188 -17.57 -12.85 -23.39
CA SER A 188 -18.47 -13.67 -24.20
C SER A 188 -18.66 -15.04 -23.54
N SER A 189 -19.74 -15.19 -22.77
CA SER A 189 -20.07 -16.42 -22.03
C SER A 189 -20.15 -17.67 -22.92
N GLY A 190 -20.63 -17.53 -24.17
CA GLY A 190 -20.69 -18.64 -25.14
C GLY A 190 -19.34 -19.06 -25.74
N SER A 191 -18.27 -18.28 -25.53
CA SER A 191 -16.93 -18.57 -26.05
C SER A 191 -15.88 -18.80 -24.96
N SER A 192 -16.23 -18.55 -23.69
CA SER A 192 -15.30 -18.62 -22.56
C SER A 192 -15.56 -19.89 -21.76
N SER A 193 -14.48 -20.55 -21.30
CA SER A 193 -14.56 -21.85 -20.62
C SER A 193 -13.38 -22.11 -19.69
N GLY A 194 -13.57 -22.99 -18.71
CA GLY A 194 -12.49 -23.47 -17.83
C GLY A 194 -12.01 -22.50 -16.74
N TYR A 195 -12.67 -21.35 -16.56
CA TYR A 195 -12.31 -20.36 -15.55
C TYR A 195 -13.38 -20.24 -14.46
N THR A 196 -12.98 -19.76 -13.28
CA THR A 196 -13.91 -19.35 -12.23
C THR A 196 -13.85 -17.85 -12.00
N TYR A 197 -15.01 -17.21 -11.95
CA TYR A 197 -15.16 -15.82 -11.52
C TYR A 197 -15.56 -15.82 -10.04
N ARG A 198 -14.71 -15.30 -9.15
CA ARG A 198 -15.07 -15.12 -7.74
C ARG A 198 -15.89 -13.81 -7.63
N GLY A 199 -17.03 -13.82 -6.93
CA GLY A 199 -18.08 -12.77 -7.02
C GLY A 199 -18.17 -11.75 -5.87
N SER A 200 -17.06 -11.23 -5.39
CA SER A 200 -16.88 -10.17 -4.38
C SER A 200 -15.97 -9.05 -4.94
N PRO A 201 -15.87 -7.87 -4.30
CA PRO A 201 -15.48 -6.63 -4.98
C PRO A 201 -14.02 -6.51 -5.46
N ASP A 202 -13.17 -7.52 -5.24
CA ASP A 202 -11.72 -7.49 -5.47
C ASP A 202 -11.16 -8.72 -6.22
N TYR A 203 -11.75 -9.18 -7.35
CA TYR A 203 -11.39 -10.49 -7.92
C TYR A 203 -10.89 -10.55 -9.38
N ASP A 204 -10.09 -11.62 -9.60
CA ASP A 204 -9.35 -12.03 -10.80
C ASP A 204 -9.94 -13.29 -11.47
N VAL A 205 -9.50 -13.57 -12.70
CA VAL A 205 -9.78 -14.84 -13.39
C VAL A 205 -8.70 -15.87 -13.06
N THR A 206 -9.13 -16.99 -12.45
CA THR A 206 -8.22 -18.07 -12.02
C THR A 206 -8.63 -19.42 -12.60
N ILE A 207 -7.64 -20.28 -12.83
CA ILE A 207 -7.86 -21.72 -13.11
C ILE A 207 -8.30 -22.41 -11.83
N THR A 208 -9.29 -23.30 -11.94
CA THR A 208 -9.73 -24.12 -10.81
C THR A 208 -8.58 -25.01 -10.31
N PRO A 209 -8.18 -24.91 -9.03
CA PRO A 209 -7.16 -25.78 -8.48
C PRO A 209 -7.64 -27.23 -8.49
N THR A 210 -6.78 -28.13 -8.96
CA THR A 210 -6.90 -29.57 -8.73
C THR A 210 -5.96 -29.92 -7.58
N GLY A 211 -6.52 -30.29 -6.42
CA GLY A 211 -5.79 -30.98 -5.35
C GLY A 211 -4.89 -30.10 -4.48
N GLY A 212 -5.41 -29.71 -3.32
CA GLY A 212 -4.59 -29.29 -2.18
C GLY A 212 -5.04 -30.04 -0.93
N SER A 213 -5.11 -31.37 -1.05
CA SER A 213 -5.47 -32.25 0.06
C SER A 213 -4.23 -32.53 0.89
N ALA A 214 -4.45 -32.82 2.18
CA ALA A 214 -3.39 -33.45 2.96
C ALA A 214 -3.08 -34.81 2.31
N VAL A 215 -1.82 -35.02 1.92
CA VAL A 215 -1.34 -36.30 1.35
C VAL A 215 -0.90 -37.25 2.44
N GLU A 216 -0.55 -36.71 3.61
CA GLU A 216 -0.24 -37.49 4.79
C GLU A 216 -0.80 -36.81 6.03
N SER A 217 -1.36 -37.61 6.95
CA SER A 217 -1.85 -37.11 8.24
C SER A 217 -1.87 -38.20 9.30
N SER A 218 -1.54 -37.82 10.54
CA SER A 218 -1.91 -38.60 11.72
C SER A 218 -3.20 -38.00 12.30
N ALA A 219 -4.34 -38.66 12.08
CA ALA A 219 -5.68 -38.08 12.25
C ALA A 219 -6.34 -38.36 13.62
N THR A 220 -5.67 -39.04 14.54
CA THR A 220 -6.33 -39.48 15.78
C THR A 220 -6.42 -38.33 16.79
N GLU A 221 -7.63 -37.79 16.97
CA GLU A 221 -7.89 -36.61 17.79
C GLU A 221 -7.94 -36.92 19.30
N ASN A 222 -7.21 -37.94 19.78
CA ASN A 222 -7.24 -38.32 21.20
C ASN A 222 -6.30 -37.43 22.04
N ASP A 223 -6.82 -36.90 23.16
CA ASP A 223 -6.34 -35.71 23.87
C ASP A 223 -5.07 -35.88 24.75
N TYR A 224 -3.87 -35.95 24.17
CA TYR A 224 -2.63 -35.76 24.95
C TYR A 224 -1.70 -34.70 24.33
N THR A 225 -0.80 -34.19 25.17
CA THR A 225 -0.04 -32.97 24.89
C THR A 225 1.40 -33.13 25.33
N GLU A 226 2.33 -32.64 24.52
CA GLU A 226 3.72 -32.45 24.93
C GLU A 226 4.03 -30.96 25.10
N VAL A 227 4.85 -30.65 26.09
CA VAL A 227 5.29 -29.28 26.36
C VAL A 227 6.55 -28.99 25.56
N LEU A 228 6.43 -28.07 24.61
CA LEU A 228 7.52 -27.58 23.78
C LEU A 228 8.04 -26.26 24.36
N SER A 229 9.27 -26.27 24.85
CA SER A 229 9.90 -25.11 25.49
C SER A 229 11.42 -25.14 25.33
N ASN A 230 12.06 -23.97 25.41
CA ASN A 230 13.52 -23.83 25.38
C ASN A 230 14.17 -23.93 26.79
N GLN A 231 13.41 -24.34 27.80
CA GLN A 231 13.91 -24.54 29.16
C GLN A 231 14.90 -25.74 29.22
N ALA A 232 15.87 -25.66 30.14
CA ALA A 232 16.73 -26.79 30.45
C ALA A 232 15.88 -27.99 30.92
N ALA A 233 16.22 -29.19 30.43
CA ALA A 233 15.49 -30.45 30.65
C ALA A 233 14.10 -30.58 29.99
N THR A 234 13.74 -29.68 29.05
CA THR A 234 12.59 -29.88 28.15
C THR A 234 13.03 -30.10 26.70
N TYR A 235 12.07 -30.49 25.86
CA TYR A 235 12.25 -30.64 24.43
C TYR A 235 11.85 -29.36 23.70
N ASN A 236 12.65 -28.95 22.72
CA ASN A 236 12.42 -27.78 21.88
C ASN A 236 12.09 -28.13 20.42
N GLY A 237 11.97 -29.43 20.12
CA GLY A 237 11.40 -29.91 18.88
C GLY A 237 10.65 -31.21 19.09
N TYR A 238 9.47 -31.32 18.48
CA TYR A 238 8.74 -32.59 18.36
C TYR A 238 8.43 -32.84 16.90
N GLY A 239 8.44 -34.11 16.51
CA GLY A 239 8.18 -34.48 15.13
C GLY A 239 7.70 -35.90 14.98
N GLN A 240 7.44 -36.27 13.75
CA GLN A 240 6.89 -37.56 13.36
C GLN A 240 7.66 -38.09 12.16
N GLN A 241 8.05 -39.36 12.21
CA GLN A 241 8.46 -40.07 11.00
C GLN A 241 7.22 -40.38 10.16
N PHE A 242 7.33 -40.23 8.84
CA PHE A 242 6.25 -40.60 7.94
C PHE A 242 6.76 -41.09 6.58
N GLN A 243 5.88 -41.76 5.83
CA GLN A 243 6.15 -42.29 4.50
C GLN A 243 4.89 -42.14 3.65
N HIS A 244 5.06 -41.65 2.43
CA HIS A 244 3.99 -41.61 1.43
C HIS A 244 4.20 -42.70 0.38
N SER A 245 3.12 -43.34 -0.06
CA SER A 245 3.16 -44.50 -0.98
C SER A 245 3.45 -44.12 -2.44
N SER A 246 3.48 -42.83 -2.76
CA SER A 246 3.73 -42.31 -4.12
C SER A 246 4.72 -41.16 -4.06
N GLN A 247 5.35 -40.86 -5.21
CA GLN A 247 6.16 -39.66 -5.31
C GLN A 247 5.24 -38.44 -5.30
N VAL A 248 5.51 -37.47 -4.43
CA VAL A 248 4.65 -36.30 -4.24
C VAL A 248 5.50 -35.05 -4.04
N THR A 249 5.08 -33.91 -4.57
CA THR A 249 5.68 -32.61 -4.23
C THR A 249 4.84 -31.92 -3.17
N VAL A 250 5.46 -31.46 -2.10
CA VAL A 250 4.79 -30.85 -0.94
C VAL A 250 5.30 -29.43 -0.71
N ASP A 251 4.43 -28.51 -0.29
CA ASP A 251 4.77 -27.09 -0.08
C ASP A 251 4.24 -26.53 1.25
N LYS A 252 3.47 -27.32 1.99
CA LYS A 252 2.82 -26.93 3.23
C LYS A 252 2.80 -28.09 4.21
N ALA A 253 2.87 -27.76 5.48
CA ALA A 253 2.58 -28.70 6.56
C ALA A 253 1.90 -27.98 7.73
N SER A 254 1.23 -28.75 8.58
CA SER A 254 0.57 -28.24 9.77
C SER A 254 0.78 -29.12 10.98
N PHE A 255 0.74 -28.48 12.16
CA PHE A 255 0.69 -29.14 13.46
C PHE A 255 -0.48 -28.57 14.25
N LYS A 256 -1.09 -29.40 15.10
CA LYS A 256 -2.17 -28.96 15.98
C LYS A 256 -1.59 -28.55 17.33
N ILE A 257 -1.61 -27.25 17.61
CA ILE A 257 -0.89 -26.63 18.73
C ILE A 257 -1.74 -25.61 19.49
N LYS A 258 -1.34 -25.35 20.73
CA LYS A 258 -1.95 -24.33 21.61
C LYS A 258 -0.83 -23.67 22.42
N ARG A 259 -0.92 -22.37 22.72
CA ARG A 259 0.02 -21.74 23.65
C ARG A 259 -0.53 -21.65 25.07
N TYR A 260 0.36 -21.68 26.05
CA TYR A 260 0.09 -21.36 27.44
C TYR A 260 0.90 -20.13 27.83
N GLY A 261 0.27 -19.17 28.52
CA GLY A 261 0.89 -17.88 28.81
C GLY A 261 1.14 -17.06 27.54
N ASN A 262 2.20 -16.25 27.56
CA ASN A 262 2.60 -15.36 26.46
C ASN A 262 4.03 -15.67 26.00
N PRO A 263 4.28 -16.86 25.41
CA PRO A 263 5.58 -17.17 24.84
C PRO A 263 5.93 -16.16 23.74
N THR A 264 7.17 -15.68 23.79
CA THR A 264 7.74 -14.80 22.76
C THR A 264 8.66 -15.59 21.83
N GLY A 265 9.04 -14.98 20.70
CA GLY A 265 9.85 -15.62 19.67
C GLY A 265 9.02 -16.38 18.65
N ASN A 266 9.68 -17.27 17.93
CA ASN A 266 9.19 -17.96 16.76
C ASN A 266 9.42 -19.47 16.83
N ALA A 267 8.58 -20.16 16.07
CA ALA A 267 8.76 -21.56 15.72
C ALA A 267 8.84 -21.70 14.21
N ARG A 268 9.12 -22.92 13.77
CA ARG A 268 9.09 -23.29 12.35
C ARG A 268 8.77 -24.77 12.21
N ILE A 269 8.30 -25.12 11.02
CA ILE A 269 8.16 -26.50 10.59
C ILE A 269 9.33 -26.86 9.66
N ARG A 270 9.90 -28.04 9.86
CA ARG A 270 11.04 -28.53 9.08
C ARG A 270 10.82 -29.95 8.61
N LEU A 271 11.25 -30.21 7.38
CA LEU A 271 11.20 -31.50 6.74
C LEU A 271 12.63 -32.02 6.54
N TYR A 272 12.87 -33.26 6.95
CA TYR A 272 14.19 -33.90 6.89
C TYR A 272 14.12 -35.24 6.16
N SER A 273 15.22 -35.62 5.52
CA SER A 273 15.46 -37.02 5.19
C SER A 273 15.66 -37.84 6.47
N SER A 274 15.42 -39.15 6.39
CA SER A 274 15.73 -40.06 7.49
C SER A 274 17.19 -40.49 7.48
N ASN A 275 17.82 -40.44 8.66
CA ASN A 275 19.09 -41.09 8.96
C ASN A 275 18.86 -42.05 10.14
N SER A 276 18.65 -43.33 9.84
CA SER A 276 18.33 -44.37 10.83
C SER A 276 17.12 -44.02 11.72
N GLY A 277 16.07 -43.42 11.14
CA GLY A 277 14.84 -43.05 11.87
C GLY A 277 14.92 -41.72 12.64
N LEU A 278 16.03 -40.98 12.50
CA LEU A 278 16.20 -39.64 13.06
C LEU A 278 16.41 -38.60 11.95
N PRO A 279 16.28 -37.29 12.25
CA PRO A 279 16.51 -36.25 11.26
C PRO A 279 17.93 -36.29 10.67
N GLY A 280 18.00 -36.44 9.35
CA GLY A 280 19.23 -36.36 8.55
C GLY A 280 19.41 -35.00 7.90
N THR A 281 19.41 -34.97 6.56
CA THR A 281 19.56 -33.74 5.77
C THR A 281 18.27 -32.93 5.82
N LEU A 282 18.36 -31.62 6.07
CA LEU A 282 17.23 -30.70 5.96
C LEU A 282 16.82 -30.58 4.48
N LEU A 283 15.55 -30.87 4.19
CA LEU A 283 14.97 -30.81 2.85
C LEU A 283 14.16 -29.53 2.65
N ALA A 284 13.39 -29.12 3.66
CA ALA A 284 12.60 -27.89 3.63
C ALA A 284 12.43 -27.27 5.01
N GLU A 285 12.23 -25.96 5.04
CA GLU A 285 11.97 -25.16 6.24
C GLU A 285 10.88 -24.14 5.94
N SER A 286 9.93 -24.02 6.87
CA SER A 286 8.82 -23.08 6.73
C SER A 286 9.21 -21.64 7.04
N SER A 287 8.35 -20.70 6.64
CA SER A 287 8.35 -19.36 7.23
C SER A 287 8.21 -19.41 8.76
N ASN A 288 8.67 -18.34 9.42
CA ASN A 288 8.59 -18.21 10.87
C ASN A 288 7.13 -18.14 11.34
N ILE A 289 6.81 -18.92 12.35
CA ILE A 289 5.52 -18.95 13.03
C ILE A 289 5.68 -18.18 14.33
N SER A 290 5.05 -17.02 14.45
CA SER A 290 5.09 -16.25 15.70
C SER A 290 4.37 -17.00 16.81
N LEU A 291 5.04 -17.24 17.94
CA LEU A 291 4.41 -17.98 19.03
C LEU A 291 3.26 -17.20 19.69
N GLY A 292 3.35 -15.86 19.70
CA GLY A 292 2.31 -15.00 20.26
C GLY A 292 0.98 -15.06 19.49
N SER A 293 0.99 -15.46 18.21
CA SER A 293 -0.23 -15.55 17.39
C SER A 293 -0.96 -16.89 17.54
N ILE A 294 -0.40 -17.87 18.25
CA ILE A 294 -1.05 -19.16 18.49
C ILE A 294 -2.21 -18.97 19.50
N SER A 295 -3.28 -19.74 19.37
CA SER A 295 -4.44 -19.65 20.30
C SER A 295 -4.08 -20.07 21.73
N THR A 296 -4.62 -19.36 22.72
CA THR A 296 -4.55 -19.73 24.15
C THR A 296 -5.70 -20.63 24.59
N SER A 297 -6.83 -20.57 23.88
CA SER A 297 -8.08 -21.20 24.32
C SER A 297 -8.17 -22.65 23.86
N ASP A 298 -7.95 -22.87 22.57
CA ASP A 298 -8.15 -24.15 21.90
C ASP A 298 -6.94 -24.57 21.07
N TYR A 299 -6.84 -25.87 20.81
CA TYR A 299 -5.87 -26.39 19.85
C TYR A 299 -6.25 -25.98 18.43
N VAL A 300 -5.37 -25.22 17.79
CA VAL A 300 -5.53 -24.76 16.42
C VAL A 300 -4.54 -25.46 15.51
N GLU A 301 -4.98 -25.76 14.30
CA GLU A 301 -4.11 -26.27 13.25
C GLU A 301 -3.31 -25.08 12.70
N VAL A 302 -2.02 -25.05 12.98
CA VAL A 302 -1.12 -24.01 12.50
C VAL A 302 -0.39 -24.55 11.29
N THR A 303 -0.73 -23.98 10.13
CA THR A 303 -0.17 -24.34 8.83
C THR A 303 0.89 -23.33 8.44
N ALA A 304 2.03 -23.82 7.94
CA ALA A 304 3.07 -22.99 7.37
C ALA A 304 3.53 -23.55 6.01
N THR A 305 3.96 -22.64 5.13
CA THR A 305 4.44 -22.93 3.78
C THR A 305 5.97 -23.01 3.77
N PHE A 306 6.52 -23.80 2.85
CA PHE A 306 7.94 -23.90 2.56
C PHE A 306 8.17 -24.08 1.05
N THR A 307 9.42 -23.98 0.61
CA THR A 307 9.78 -24.20 -0.81
C THR A 307 9.33 -25.61 -1.25
N PRO A 308 8.62 -25.74 -2.40
CA PRO A 308 8.15 -27.04 -2.89
C PRO A 308 9.25 -28.08 -2.92
N THR A 309 8.98 -29.23 -2.30
CA THR A 309 9.96 -30.30 -2.11
C THR A 309 9.37 -31.64 -2.53
N THR A 310 10.06 -32.34 -3.43
CA THR A 310 9.64 -33.66 -3.91
C THR A 310 10.09 -34.75 -2.94
N LEU A 311 9.12 -35.55 -2.49
CA LEU A 311 9.29 -36.74 -1.67
C LEU A 311 9.16 -37.97 -2.55
N SER A 312 10.12 -38.88 -2.45
CA SER A 312 10.11 -40.15 -3.16
C SER A 312 9.10 -41.10 -2.52
N ALA A 313 8.47 -41.93 -3.36
CA ALA A 313 7.61 -43.00 -2.90
C ALA A 313 8.35 -43.91 -1.91
N ASP A 314 7.63 -44.39 -0.91
CA ASP A 314 8.07 -45.37 0.05
C ASP A 314 9.38 -45.04 0.80
N THR A 315 9.68 -43.76 0.92
CA THR A 315 10.85 -43.25 1.63
C THR A 315 10.43 -42.62 2.96
N THR A 316 11.14 -42.95 4.04
CA THR A 316 10.88 -42.35 5.36
C THR A 316 11.43 -40.93 5.42
N TYR A 317 10.57 -39.99 5.78
CA TYR A 317 10.89 -38.59 6.05
C TYR A 317 10.50 -38.24 7.48
N LEU A 318 10.99 -37.08 7.96
CA LEU A 318 10.63 -36.57 9.28
C LEU A 318 10.12 -35.15 9.17
N ILE A 319 8.93 -34.92 9.73
CA ILE A 319 8.35 -33.59 9.87
C ILE A 319 8.46 -33.15 11.33
N VAL A 320 8.95 -31.94 11.55
CA VAL A 320 9.31 -31.43 12.89
C VAL A 320 8.70 -30.05 13.07
N PHE A 321 8.09 -29.81 14.23
CA PHE A 321 7.82 -28.49 14.75
C PHE A 321 8.86 -28.12 15.80
N GLU A 322 9.62 -27.05 15.57
CA GLU A 322 10.75 -26.63 16.39
C GLU A 322 10.60 -25.18 16.85
N ASN A 323 10.76 -24.97 18.16
CA ASN A 323 11.00 -23.65 18.74
C ASN A 323 12.51 -23.38 18.69
N PHE A 324 12.95 -22.33 18.00
CA PHE A 324 14.39 -22.08 17.80
C PHE A 324 14.91 -20.80 18.45
N ASP A 325 14.03 -19.83 18.74
CA ASP A 325 14.38 -18.54 19.36
C ASP A 325 13.36 -18.13 20.45
N ALA A 326 12.52 -19.07 20.90
CA ALA A 326 11.48 -18.83 21.88
C ALA A 326 12.00 -18.65 23.32
N SER A 327 11.37 -17.78 24.10
CA SER A 327 11.72 -17.53 25.51
C SER A 327 11.11 -18.52 26.50
N GLY A 328 10.84 -19.76 26.08
CA GLY A 328 9.99 -20.69 26.83
C GLY A 328 10.44 -20.90 28.28
N ASP A 329 9.54 -20.67 29.23
CA ASP A 329 9.74 -20.93 30.66
C ASP A 329 8.57 -21.77 31.21
N GLY A 330 8.62 -22.18 32.49
CA GLY A 330 7.57 -22.98 33.11
C GLY A 330 6.16 -22.35 33.12
N ALA A 331 6.03 -21.06 32.75
CA ALA A 331 4.78 -20.32 32.65
C ALA A 331 4.40 -19.91 31.21
N ASN A 332 5.32 -20.02 30.24
CA ASN A 332 5.14 -19.57 28.85
C ASN A 332 5.71 -20.61 27.87
N TYR A 333 4.84 -21.38 27.23
CA TYR A 333 5.27 -22.47 26.34
C TYR A 333 4.18 -22.85 25.34
N VAL A 334 4.50 -23.79 24.44
CA VAL A 334 3.58 -24.32 23.43
C VAL A 334 3.27 -25.77 23.74
N TYR A 335 2.00 -26.14 23.63
CA TYR A 335 1.58 -27.54 23.61
C TYR A 335 1.54 -28.04 22.17
N VAL A 336 2.21 -29.16 21.92
CA VAL A 336 2.08 -29.92 20.68
C VAL A 336 1.14 -31.10 20.93
N ARG A 337 0.12 -31.25 20.09
CA ARG A 337 -0.87 -32.31 20.25
C ARG A 337 -0.35 -33.65 19.72
N ARG A 338 -0.64 -34.71 20.45
CA ARG A 338 -0.25 -36.09 20.13
C ARG A 338 -1.34 -37.09 20.47
N SER A 339 -1.22 -38.30 19.96
CA SER A 339 -2.13 -39.41 20.26
C SER A 339 -1.98 -39.93 21.70
N ASN A 340 -3.00 -40.66 22.16
CA ASN A 340 -3.07 -41.27 23.50
C ASN A 340 -2.73 -42.77 23.48
N GLY A 341 -1.52 -43.12 23.03
CA GLY A 341 -1.00 -44.49 23.06
C GLY A 341 -1.79 -45.51 22.21
N GLY A 342 -1.13 -46.60 21.83
CA GLY A 342 -1.80 -47.74 21.17
C GLY A 342 -2.42 -47.45 19.81
N ASN A 343 -2.11 -46.30 19.20
CA ASN A 343 -2.62 -45.92 17.88
C ASN A 343 -1.47 -45.40 17.00
N PRO A 344 -0.45 -46.25 16.71
CA PRO A 344 0.72 -45.85 15.95
C PRO A 344 0.31 -45.51 14.51
N TYR A 345 0.77 -44.37 14.02
CA TYR A 345 0.88 -44.10 12.60
C TYR A 345 1.82 -45.18 12.03
N SER A 346 1.26 -46.06 11.20
CA SER A 346 1.89 -47.33 10.83
C SER A 346 3.28 -47.18 10.20
N ASN A 347 3.58 -46.00 9.67
CA ASN A 347 4.81 -45.74 8.93
C ASN A 347 5.79 -44.84 9.70
N GLY A 348 5.70 -44.78 11.04
CA GLY A 348 6.66 -44.00 11.80
C GLY A 348 6.58 -44.06 13.31
N SER A 349 7.45 -43.28 13.94
CA SER A 349 7.55 -43.07 15.37
C SER A 349 7.70 -41.58 15.66
N MET A 350 7.25 -41.15 16.83
CA MET A 350 7.45 -39.80 17.31
C MET A 350 8.91 -39.58 17.73
N ILE A 351 9.44 -38.42 17.38
CA ILE A 351 10.80 -37.99 17.72
C ILE A 351 10.78 -36.71 18.53
N ALA A 352 11.84 -36.48 19.30
CA ALA A 352 12.02 -35.26 20.06
C ALA A 352 13.46 -34.75 20.02
N LYS A 353 13.62 -33.43 20.08
CA LYS A 353 14.90 -32.73 20.21
C LYS A 353 15.00 -32.11 21.58
N ASN A 354 16.03 -32.47 22.34
CA ASN A 354 16.28 -31.85 23.63
C ASN A 354 16.87 -30.44 23.47
N SER A 355 16.87 -29.64 24.54
CA SER A 355 17.45 -28.29 24.53
C SER A 355 18.95 -28.24 24.19
N SER A 356 19.69 -29.35 24.30
CA SER A 356 21.09 -29.47 23.85
C SER A 356 21.23 -29.74 22.35
N GLY A 357 20.12 -29.91 21.64
CA GLY A 357 20.07 -30.13 20.21
C GLY A 357 20.19 -31.58 19.75
N THR A 358 20.16 -32.55 20.66
CA THR A 358 20.22 -33.98 20.36
C THR A 358 18.84 -34.53 20.03
N TRP A 359 18.77 -35.30 18.94
CA TRP A 359 17.57 -36.02 18.52
C TRP A 359 17.50 -37.43 19.10
N SER A 360 16.30 -37.86 19.46
CA SER A 360 16.02 -39.24 19.85
C SER A 360 14.61 -39.65 19.43
N THR A 361 14.41 -40.95 19.18
CA THR A 361 13.07 -41.54 19.17
C THR A 361 12.47 -41.36 20.55
N TYR A 362 11.29 -40.77 20.62
CA TYR A 362 10.63 -40.45 21.88
C TYR A 362 9.58 -41.50 22.22
N TYR A 363 8.70 -41.81 21.27
CA TYR A 363 7.72 -42.89 21.38
C TYR A 363 7.59 -43.66 20.08
N THR A 364 7.39 -44.98 20.19
CA THR A 364 7.19 -45.88 19.04
C THR A 364 5.72 -46.21 18.79
N ASP A 365 4.85 -45.92 19.75
CA ASP A 365 3.43 -46.26 19.78
C ASP A 365 2.52 -45.04 20.01
N ILE A 366 3.11 -43.84 19.98
CA ILE A 366 2.45 -42.54 20.13
C ILE A 366 2.95 -41.65 19.00
N ASP A 367 2.05 -40.83 18.45
CA ASP A 367 2.32 -39.98 17.30
C ASP A 367 1.97 -38.54 17.55
N THR A 368 2.73 -37.65 16.93
CA THR A 368 2.38 -36.23 16.88
C THR A 368 1.31 -35.99 15.81
N TYR A 369 0.35 -35.10 16.08
CA TYR A 369 -0.59 -34.67 15.05
C TYR A 369 0.12 -33.81 14.02
N PHE A 370 0.07 -34.23 12.76
CA PHE A 370 0.62 -33.47 11.64
C PHE A 370 -0.24 -33.66 10.38
N LYS A 371 -0.11 -32.72 9.46
CA LYS A 371 -0.46 -32.92 8.05
C LYS A 371 0.66 -32.41 7.15
N VAL A 372 0.85 -33.09 6.03
CA VAL A 372 1.65 -32.59 4.91
C VAL A 372 0.73 -32.49 3.70
N TYR A 373 0.78 -31.38 2.98
CA TYR A 373 -0.11 -31.12 1.85
C TYR A 373 0.67 -31.24 0.56
N GLU A 374 0.03 -31.86 -0.43
CA GLU A 374 0.50 -31.77 -1.80
C GLU A 374 0.57 -30.31 -2.20
N GLN A 375 1.63 -29.97 -2.93
CA GLN A 375 1.69 -28.73 -3.65
C GLN A 375 0.47 -28.68 -4.57
N GLN A 376 -0.33 -27.63 -4.44
CA GLN A 376 -1.41 -27.40 -5.40
C GLN A 376 -0.80 -27.16 -6.78
N THR A 377 -0.93 -28.14 -7.66
CA THR A 377 -0.60 -27.97 -9.06
C THR A 377 -1.86 -27.62 -9.84
N TYR A 378 -1.89 -26.39 -10.33
CA TYR A 378 -2.85 -25.96 -11.32
C TYR A 378 -2.36 -26.52 -12.67
N THR A 379 -3.09 -27.47 -13.25
CA THR A 379 -2.72 -28.14 -14.52
C THR A 379 -3.75 -27.94 -15.62
N GLY A 380 -4.78 -27.12 -15.35
CA GLY A 380 -5.83 -26.80 -16.32
C GLY A 380 -5.44 -25.70 -17.30
N THR A 381 -6.28 -25.56 -18.33
CA THR A 381 -6.29 -24.41 -19.24
C THR A 381 -7.64 -23.73 -19.11
N ALA A 382 -7.62 -22.42 -18.89
CA ALA A 382 -8.79 -21.55 -18.94
C ALA A 382 -8.72 -20.67 -20.19
N THR A 383 -9.85 -20.45 -20.85
CA THR A 383 -9.95 -19.51 -21.96
C THR A 383 -11.02 -18.48 -21.66
N VAL A 384 -10.61 -17.21 -21.72
CA VAL A 384 -11.49 -16.05 -21.59
C VAL A 384 -11.53 -15.34 -22.92
N VAL A 385 -12.72 -15.01 -23.39
CA VAL A 385 -12.93 -14.29 -24.65
C VAL A 385 -13.82 -13.09 -24.39
N SER A 386 -13.43 -11.93 -24.90
CA SER A 386 -14.22 -10.71 -24.77
C SER A 386 -15.55 -10.78 -25.54
N ASN A 387 -16.46 -9.88 -25.21
CA ASN A 387 -17.55 -9.50 -26.10
C ASN A 387 -17.02 -8.75 -27.33
N VAL A 388 -17.91 -8.48 -28.27
CA VAL A 388 -17.58 -7.74 -29.50
C VAL A 388 -17.56 -6.25 -29.21
N TYR A 389 -16.46 -5.59 -29.57
CA TYR A 389 -16.33 -4.14 -29.58
C TYR A 389 -16.28 -3.66 -31.02
N SER A 390 -16.85 -2.49 -31.30
CA SER A 390 -16.93 -1.96 -32.67
C SER A 390 -16.09 -0.70 -32.81
N GLU A 391 -15.16 -0.73 -33.76
CA GLU A 391 -14.28 0.39 -34.10
C GLU A 391 -14.86 1.24 -35.23
N ALA A 392 -14.44 2.51 -35.27
CA ALA A 392 -14.84 3.43 -36.35
C ALA A 392 -14.27 3.03 -37.72
N SER A 393 -13.12 2.36 -37.73
CA SER A 393 -12.47 1.84 -38.95
C SER A 393 -11.71 0.56 -38.64
N ALA A 394 -11.40 -0.25 -39.67
CA ALA A 394 -10.73 -1.53 -39.47
C ALA A 394 -9.27 -1.32 -39.00
N PRO A 395 -8.93 -1.66 -37.74
CA PRO A 395 -7.59 -1.40 -37.21
C PRO A 395 -6.57 -2.32 -37.88
N THR A 396 -5.35 -1.83 -38.06
CA THR A 396 -4.24 -2.59 -38.68
C THR A 396 -3.20 -3.03 -37.68
N GLN A 397 -3.19 -2.43 -36.50
CA GLN A 397 -2.30 -2.73 -35.39
C GLN A 397 -3.12 -2.78 -34.11
N ALA A 398 -2.62 -3.51 -33.13
CA ALA A 398 -3.22 -3.58 -31.81
C ALA A 398 -2.18 -3.93 -30.76
N MET A 399 -2.47 -3.63 -29.50
CA MET A 399 -1.61 -3.91 -28.37
C MET A 399 -2.45 -4.36 -27.19
N VAL A 400 -1.98 -5.40 -26.49
CA VAL A 400 -2.60 -5.88 -25.27
C VAL A 400 -1.82 -5.33 -24.08
N ILE A 401 -2.52 -4.78 -23.09
CA ILE A 401 -2.00 -4.43 -21.77
C ILE A 401 -2.77 -5.28 -20.77
N ALA A 402 -2.10 -5.90 -19.81
CA ALA A 402 -2.77 -6.77 -18.85
C ALA A 402 -2.11 -6.71 -17.47
N ASP A 403 -2.94 -6.79 -16.44
CA ASP A 403 -2.51 -7.03 -15.06
C ASP A 403 -2.62 -8.54 -14.81
N GLU A 404 -1.47 -9.18 -14.56
CA GLU A 404 -1.35 -10.64 -14.47
C GLU A 404 -0.37 -11.07 -13.38
N THR A 405 -0.68 -12.20 -12.74
CA THR A 405 0.24 -12.92 -11.84
C THR A 405 0.51 -14.29 -12.46
N LEU A 406 1.71 -14.51 -13.00
CA LEU A 406 1.97 -15.75 -13.75
C LEU A 406 2.18 -16.99 -12.87
N GLY A 407 2.56 -16.84 -11.60
CA GLY A 407 2.87 -17.97 -10.72
C GLY A 407 3.81 -18.99 -11.39
N THR A 408 3.38 -20.24 -11.49
CA THR A 408 4.06 -21.31 -12.27
C THR A 408 3.40 -21.59 -13.63
N GLY A 409 2.42 -20.76 -14.00
CA GLY A 409 1.65 -20.85 -15.23
C GLY A 409 2.13 -19.91 -16.33
N SER A 410 1.27 -19.71 -17.33
CA SER A 410 1.48 -18.78 -18.43
C SER A 410 0.14 -18.22 -18.95
N ILE A 411 0.19 -17.04 -19.57
CA ILE A 411 -0.95 -16.45 -20.27
C ILE A 411 -0.55 -16.10 -21.70
N THR A 412 -1.37 -16.51 -22.65
CA THR A 412 -1.18 -16.18 -24.07
C THR A 412 -2.35 -15.33 -24.55
N TYR A 413 -2.04 -14.19 -25.17
CA TYR A 413 -3.02 -13.21 -25.62
C TYR A 413 -3.24 -13.27 -27.14
N TYR A 414 -4.48 -13.01 -27.56
CA TYR A 414 -4.87 -12.97 -28.96
C TYR A 414 -5.84 -11.83 -29.23
N ILE A 415 -5.75 -11.23 -30.42
CA ILE A 415 -6.66 -10.19 -30.91
C ILE A 415 -7.28 -10.63 -32.24
N SER A 416 -8.54 -10.29 -32.44
CA SER A 416 -9.31 -10.47 -33.67
C SER A 416 -9.96 -9.16 -34.08
N ARG A 417 -9.99 -8.84 -35.38
CA ARG A 417 -10.78 -7.73 -35.96
C ARG A 417 -11.96 -8.18 -36.83
N ASP A 418 -12.28 -9.47 -36.79
CA ASP A 418 -13.34 -10.10 -37.58
C ASP A 418 -14.27 -10.96 -36.70
N ASN A 419 -14.60 -10.43 -35.52
CA ASN A 419 -15.53 -11.05 -34.56
C ASN A 419 -15.10 -12.45 -34.07
N GLY A 420 -13.80 -12.67 -33.96
CA GLY A 420 -13.22 -13.93 -33.47
C GLY A 420 -13.15 -15.04 -34.52
N THR A 421 -13.33 -14.72 -35.81
CA THR A 421 -13.19 -15.69 -36.91
C THR A 421 -11.72 -16.05 -37.11
N THR A 422 -10.83 -15.04 -37.07
CA THR A 422 -9.38 -15.22 -37.10
C THR A 422 -8.73 -14.55 -35.88
N TRP A 423 -7.58 -15.09 -35.47
CA TRP A 423 -6.87 -14.66 -34.26
C TRP A 423 -5.38 -14.47 -34.58
N THR A 424 -4.83 -13.34 -34.16
CA THR A 424 -3.38 -13.09 -34.15
C THR A 424 -2.91 -13.14 -32.71
N GLN A 425 -1.88 -13.94 -32.44
CA GLN A 425 -1.25 -13.97 -31.12
C GLN A 425 -0.46 -12.68 -30.90
N CYS A 426 -0.53 -12.13 -29.69
CA CYS A 426 0.11 -10.88 -29.32
C CYS A 426 1.01 -11.09 -28.10
N THR A 427 2.04 -10.26 -27.97
CA THR A 427 2.83 -10.13 -26.75
C THR A 427 2.32 -8.91 -25.98
N LYS A 428 2.15 -9.06 -24.66
CA LYS A 428 1.76 -7.95 -23.78
C LYS A 428 2.70 -6.76 -23.97
N GLU A 429 2.11 -5.56 -23.96
CA GLU A 429 2.76 -4.24 -24.10
C GLU A 429 3.62 -4.10 -25.37
N THR A 430 3.32 -4.88 -26.40
CA THR A 430 3.99 -4.84 -27.70
C THR A 430 2.98 -4.61 -28.81
N VAL A 431 3.22 -3.59 -29.64
CA VAL A 431 2.40 -3.32 -30.84
C VAL A 431 2.53 -4.49 -31.81
N THR A 432 1.38 -5.08 -32.16
CA THR A 432 1.28 -6.25 -33.03
C THR A 432 0.48 -5.88 -34.28
N SER A 433 0.99 -6.25 -35.47
CA SER A 433 0.23 -6.09 -36.71
C SER A 433 -0.90 -7.12 -36.80
N ILE A 434 -2.12 -6.65 -37.05
CA ILE A 434 -3.32 -7.47 -37.26
C ILE A 434 -3.87 -7.31 -38.70
N SER A 435 -3.15 -6.61 -39.57
CA SER A 435 -3.59 -6.31 -40.95
C SER A 435 -3.72 -7.54 -41.84
N SER A 436 -3.11 -8.67 -41.46
CA SER A 436 -3.23 -9.95 -42.18
C SER A 436 -4.59 -10.64 -41.99
N GLN A 437 -5.36 -10.23 -40.98
CA GLN A 437 -6.71 -10.72 -40.76
C GLN A 437 -7.67 -10.12 -41.79
N PRO A 438 -8.80 -10.79 -42.11
CA PRO A 438 -9.90 -10.19 -42.84
C PRO A 438 -10.24 -8.78 -42.32
N SER A 439 -10.53 -7.85 -43.22
CA SER A 439 -10.85 -6.47 -42.85
C SER A 439 -12.20 -6.40 -42.17
N GLY A 440 -12.23 -5.93 -40.93
CA GLY A 440 -13.44 -5.76 -40.14
C GLY A 440 -13.22 -4.77 -39.00
N THR A 441 -14.32 -4.24 -38.48
CA THR A 441 -14.35 -3.29 -37.36
C THR A 441 -14.75 -3.96 -36.04
N GLN A 442 -15.04 -5.26 -36.04
CA GLN A 442 -15.53 -5.99 -34.88
C GLN A 442 -14.35 -6.63 -34.14
N LEU A 443 -13.87 -5.93 -33.11
CA LEU A 443 -12.77 -6.36 -32.27
C LEU A 443 -13.20 -7.37 -31.20
N LYS A 444 -12.35 -8.37 -30.99
CA LYS A 444 -12.37 -9.24 -29.81
C LYS A 444 -10.96 -9.51 -29.32
N TRP A 445 -10.84 -9.77 -28.03
CA TRP A 445 -9.62 -10.32 -27.45
C TRP A 445 -9.89 -11.69 -26.81
N LYS A 446 -8.84 -12.49 -26.67
CA LYS A 446 -8.86 -13.77 -26.00
C LYS A 446 -7.58 -13.96 -25.19
N ALA A 447 -7.72 -14.44 -23.96
CA ALA A 447 -6.62 -14.86 -23.12
C ALA A 447 -6.74 -16.37 -22.86
N VAL A 448 -5.65 -17.10 -23.11
CA VAL A 448 -5.51 -18.52 -22.78
C VAL A 448 -4.57 -18.61 -21.58
N ILE A 449 -5.13 -18.94 -20.44
CA ILE A 449 -4.43 -19.03 -19.16
C ILE A 449 -4.11 -20.52 -18.94
N ASN A 450 -2.87 -20.83 -18.59
CA ASN A 450 -2.41 -22.18 -18.33
C ASN A 450 -1.77 -22.25 -16.95
N GLY A 451 -2.05 -23.33 -16.22
CA GLY A 451 -1.45 -23.58 -14.92
C GLY A 451 -1.83 -22.55 -13.85
N ASN A 452 -0.90 -22.18 -12.98
CA ASN A 452 -1.17 -21.28 -11.84
C ASN A 452 -0.97 -19.81 -12.22
N ALA A 453 -1.61 -19.37 -13.30
CA ALA A 453 -1.61 -17.98 -13.72
C ALA A 453 -2.97 -17.33 -13.44
N GLU A 454 -2.94 -16.06 -13.09
CA GLU A 454 -4.09 -15.24 -12.75
C GLU A 454 -4.11 -14.01 -13.65
N LEU A 455 -5.30 -13.67 -14.17
CA LEU A 455 -5.52 -12.49 -14.98
C LEU A 455 -6.50 -11.55 -14.24
N ASN A 456 -6.01 -10.37 -13.88
CA ASN A 456 -6.71 -9.44 -12.99
C ASN A 456 -7.46 -8.36 -13.78
N ALA A 457 -6.86 -7.90 -14.87
CA ALA A 457 -7.47 -6.97 -15.82
C ALA A 457 -6.78 -7.05 -17.18
N ILE A 458 -7.48 -6.64 -18.23
CA ILE A 458 -6.94 -6.56 -19.59
C ILE A 458 -7.47 -5.32 -20.30
N ALA A 459 -6.62 -4.69 -21.08
CA ALA A 459 -6.97 -3.62 -22.01
C ALA A 459 -6.36 -3.92 -23.38
N VAL A 460 -7.07 -3.52 -24.43
CA VAL A 460 -6.61 -3.62 -25.81
C VAL A 460 -6.69 -2.25 -26.44
N ALA A 461 -5.57 -1.74 -26.91
CA ALA A 461 -5.50 -0.51 -27.68
C ALA A 461 -5.32 -0.81 -29.17
N VAL A 462 -5.87 0.03 -30.05
CA VAL A 462 -5.77 -0.07 -31.52
C VAL A 462 -5.48 1.24 -32.22
#